data_AF-A0A2P2Q8Z4-F1
#
_entry.id   AF-A0A2P2Q8Z4-F1
#
_cell.length_a   1.000
_cell.length_b   1.000
_cell.length_c   1.000
_cell.angle_alpha   90.00
_cell.angle_beta   90.00
_cell.angle_gamma   90.00
#
_symmetry.space_group_name_H-M   'P 1'
#
loop_
_entity.id
_entity.type
_entity.pdbx_description
1 polymer ?
#
loop_
_entity_poly.entity_id
_entity_poly.type
_entity_poly.pdbx_seq_one_letter_code
_entity_poly.pdbx_strand_id
1 'polypeptide(L)' 'MVASAGVSFLRSIPLRLYANTIAFQSTPFPTILDLTNVGRLHCLLPWWKDATVSFMFSGGYNVISQIKQVTWSH' A
#
# COMPACT_ATOMS: atom_id res chain seq x y z
N MET A 1 2.09 18.50 -4.36
CA MET A 1 0.97 18.59 -3.38
C MET A 1 0.12 17.33 -3.33
N VAL A 2 -0.43 16.86 -4.45
CA VAL A 2 -1.31 15.67 -4.48
C VAL A 2 -0.61 14.39 -3.99
N ALA A 3 0.61 14.10 -4.48
CA ALA A 3 1.39 12.94 -4.03
C ALA A 3 1.63 12.96 -2.51
N SER A 4 2.01 14.10 -1.95
CA SER A 4 2.23 14.24 -0.50
C SER A 4 0.96 14.03 0.33
N ALA A 5 -0.20 14.50 -0.15
CA ALA A 5 -1.49 14.27 0.49
C ALA A 5 -1.90 12.79 0.42
N GLY A 6 -1.70 12.16 -0.75
CA GLY A 6 -1.93 10.72 -0.94
C GLY A 6 -1.08 9.86 -0.02
N VAL A 7 0.20 10.19 0.14
CA VAL A 7 1.11 9.48 1.07
C VAL A 7 0.65 9.61 2.53
N SER A 8 0.19 10.78 2.95
CA SER A 8 -0.41 10.94 4.29
C SER A 8 -1.67 10.09 4.47
N PHE A 9 -2.51 9.98 3.43
CA PHE A 9 -3.70 9.13 3.45
C PHE A 9 -3.34 7.63 3.52
N LEU A 10 -2.33 7.17 2.77
CA LEU A 10 -1.81 5.79 2.79
C LEU A 10 -1.24 5.36 4.15
N ARG A 11 -0.74 6.32 4.95
CA ARG A 11 -0.25 6.10 6.32
C ARG A 11 -1.39 5.93 7.34
N SER A 12 -2.59 6.37 7.02
CA SER A 12 -3.71 6.42 7.95
C SER A 12 -4.13 5.03 8.43
N ILE A 13 -4.52 4.95 9.72
CA ILE A 13 -5.09 3.73 10.31
C ILE A 13 -6.39 3.30 9.62
N PRO A 14 -7.41 4.16 9.41
CA PRO A 14 -8.69 3.70 8.87
C PRO A 14 -8.55 3.06 7.48
N LEU A 15 -7.72 3.63 6.59
CA LEU A 15 -7.52 3.07 5.26
C LEU A 15 -6.86 1.69 5.32
N ARG A 16 -5.83 1.53 6.15
CA ARG A 16 -5.12 0.25 6.27
C ARG A 16 -5.94 -0.80 6.99
N LEU A 17 -6.72 -0.40 7.99
CA LEU A 17 -7.67 -1.27 8.65
C LEU A 17 -8.68 -1.80 7.63
N TYR A 18 -9.26 -0.92 6.82
CA TYR A 18 -10.21 -1.31 5.78
C TYR A 18 -9.58 -2.25 4.74
N ALA A 19 -8.38 -1.94 4.25
CA ALA A 19 -7.66 -2.79 3.31
C ALA A 19 -7.35 -4.18 3.90
N ASN A 20 -6.92 -4.25 5.16
CA ASN A 20 -6.68 -5.52 5.84
C ASN A 20 -7.97 -6.32 6.06
N THR A 21 -9.10 -5.68 6.36
CA THR A 21 -10.39 -6.36 6.44
C THR A 21 -10.82 -6.98 5.11
N ILE A 22 -10.58 -6.29 3.98
CA ILE A 22 -10.87 -6.84 2.66
C ILE A 22 -9.91 -7.99 2.31
N ALA A 23 -8.63 -7.84 2.61
CA ALA A 23 -7.62 -8.86 2.31
C ALA A 23 -7.77 -10.12 3.19
N PHE A 24 -8.23 -9.96 4.43
CA PHE A 24 -8.26 -11.01 5.45
C PHE A 24 -9.67 -11.20 6.05
N GLN A 25 -10.69 -11.37 5.20
CA GLN A 25 -12.10 -11.42 5.60
C GLN A 25 -12.45 -12.47 6.67
N SER A 26 -11.72 -13.60 6.71
CA SER A 26 -11.93 -14.69 7.67
C SER A 26 -11.14 -14.54 8.97
N THR A 27 -10.39 -13.45 9.13
CA THR A 27 -9.48 -13.24 10.27
C THR A 27 -10.18 -12.49 11.41
N PRO A 28 -9.96 -12.87 12.68
CA PRO A 28 -10.52 -12.14 13.81
C PRO A 28 -10.08 -10.67 13.85
N PHE A 29 -11.00 -9.79 14.27
CA PHE A 29 -10.73 -8.35 14.34
C PHE A 29 -9.46 -7.95 15.11
N PRO A 30 -9.13 -8.56 16.28
CA PRO A 30 -7.89 -8.24 16.99
C PRO A 30 -6.64 -8.49 16.13
N THR A 31 -6.61 -9.60 15.40
CA THR A 31 -5.51 -9.92 14.48
C THR A 31 -5.43 -8.93 13.32
N ILE A 32 -6.57 -8.45 12.80
CA ILE A 32 -6.60 -7.40 11.77
C ILE A 32 -6.01 -6.09 12.31
N LEU A 33 -6.29 -5.73 13.57
CA LEU A 33 -5.67 -4.55 14.21
C LEU A 33 -4.16 -4.71 14.34
N ASP A 34 -3.68 -5.88 14.75
CA ASP A 34 -2.24 -6.16 14.85
C ASP A 34 -1.56 -6.07 13.49
N LEU A 35 -2.13 -6.68 12.44
CA LEU A 35 -1.65 -6.56 11.07
C LEU A 35 -1.63 -5.11 10.58
N THR A 36 -2.62 -4.31 10.97
CA THR A 36 -2.67 -2.88 10.66
C THR A 36 -1.54 -2.12 11.33
N ASN A 37 -1.23 -2.41 12.59
CA ASN A 37 -0.14 -1.79 13.32
C ASN A 37 1.23 -2.20 12.77
N VAL A 38 1.46 -3.50 12.57
CA VAL A 38 2.70 -4.04 12.00
C VAL A 38 2.92 -3.50 10.59
N GLY A 39 1.89 -3.53 9.74
CA GLY A 39 1.96 -3.01 8.38
C GLY A 39 2.30 -1.52 8.33
N ARG A 40 1.95 -0.73 9.35
CA ARG A 40 2.24 0.71 9.45
C ARG A 40 3.66 1.03 9.89
N LEU A 41 4.42 0.07 10.43
CA LEU A 41 5.76 0.32 10.95
C LEU A 41 6.68 0.96 9.90
N HIS A 42 6.63 0.48 8.65
CA HIS A 42 7.44 1.07 7.59
C HIS A 42 7.06 2.53 7.29
N CYS A 43 5.81 2.94 7.54
CA CYS A 43 5.38 4.33 7.37
C CYS A 43 5.88 5.29 8.47
N LEU A 44 6.42 4.75 9.57
CA LEU A 44 6.97 5.52 10.67
C LEU A 44 8.46 5.85 10.47
N LEU A 45 9.11 5.25 9.46
CA LEU A 45 10.50 5.54 9.14
C LEU A 45 10.64 7.01 8.66
N PRO A 46 11.68 7.74 9.10
CA PRO A 46 11.84 9.17 8.79
C PRO A 46 11.77 9.48 7.28
N TRP A 47 12.34 8.59 6.47
CA TRP A 47 12.49 8.75 5.03
C TRP A 47 11.33 8.19 4.22
N TRP A 48 10.36 7.53 4.87
CA TRP A 48 9.31 6.79 4.15
C TRP A 48 8.48 7.70 3.24
N LYS A 49 8.11 8.88 3.75
CA LYS A 49 7.28 9.83 3.00
C LYS A 49 8.00 10.27 1.72
N ASP A 50 9.26 10.69 1.84
CA ASP A 50 10.03 11.20 0.72
C ASP A 50 10.37 10.10 -0.29
N ALA A 51 10.73 8.90 0.18
CA ALA A 51 10.94 7.73 -0.66
C ALA A 51 9.67 7.35 -1.45
N THR A 52 8.50 7.38 -0.80
CA THR A 52 7.23 7.03 -1.44
C THR A 52 6.82 8.09 -2.47
N VAL A 53 6.99 9.38 -2.14
CA VAL A 53 6.72 10.47 -3.08
C VAL A 53 7.67 10.38 -4.29
N SER A 54 8.95 10.13 -4.06
CA SER A 54 9.95 9.93 -5.12
C SER A 54 9.58 8.76 -6.04
N PHE A 55 9.17 7.63 -5.47
CA PHE A 55 8.68 6.46 -6.23
C PHE A 55 7.42 6.77 -7.06
N MET A 56 6.47 7.54 -6.52
CA MET A 56 5.30 7.97 -7.30
C MET A 56 5.70 8.88 -8.47
N PHE A 57 6.67 9.78 -8.27
CA PHE A 57 7.19 10.65 -9.33
C PHE A 57 8.03 9.90 -10.36
N SER A 58 8.70 8.80 -10.00
CA SER A 58 9.44 7.97 -10.95
C SER A 58 8.54 7.17 -11.91
N GLY A 59 7.22 7.27 -11.77
CA GLY A 59 6.24 6.48 -12.51
C GLY A 59 5.93 5.12 -11.86
N GLY A 60 6.48 4.84 -10.68
CA GLY A 60 6.29 3.59 -9.96
C GLY A 60 6.64 2.34 -10.78
N TYR A 61 5.90 1.26 -10.56
CA TYR A 61 6.00 0.07 -11.40
C TYR A 61 5.14 0.24 -12.66
N ASN A 62 5.77 0.58 -13.78
CA ASN A 62 5.10 0.63 -15.08
C ASN A 62 5.27 -0.72 -15.82
N VAL A 63 4.25 -1.57 -15.73
CA VAL A 63 4.22 -2.89 -16.36
C VAL A 63 3.41 -2.92 -17.67
N ILE A 64 3.01 -1.76 -18.21
CA ILE A 64 2.12 -1.68 -19.38
C ILE A 64 2.70 -2.44 -20.58
N SER A 65 4.02 -2.33 -20.80
CA SER A 65 4.70 -3.05 -21.89
C SER A 65 4.74 -4.57 -21.69
N GLN A 66 4.63 -5.05 -20.45
CA GLN A 66 4.68 -6.47 -20.09
C GLN A 66 3.31 -7.16 -20.19
N ILE A 67 2.21 -6.40 -20.25
CA ILE A 67 0.85 -6.96 -20.40
C ILE A 67 0.76 -7.87 -21.64
N LYS A 68 1.45 -7.53 -22.72
CA LYS A 68 1.50 -8.32 -23.96
C LYS A 68 2.16 -9.71 -23.79
N GLN A 69 2.90 -9.92 -22.71
CA GLN A 69 3.62 -11.16 -22.42
C GLN A 69 2.79 -12.12 -21.56
N VAL A 70 1.64 -11.68 -21.03
CA VAL A 70 0.75 -12.53 -20.23
C VAL A 70 0.03 -13.48 -21.18
N THR A 71 0.53 -14.72 -21.29
CA THR A 71 -0.17 -15.82 -21.97
C THR A 71 -1.16 -16.44 -21.01
N TRP A 72 -2.46 -16.30 -21.29
CA TRP A 72 -3.50 -17.01 -20.55
C TRP A 72 -3.52 -18.48 -21.00
N SER A 73 -2.95 -19.38 -20.20
CA SER A 73 -3.20 -20.82 -20.35
C SER A 73 -4.48 -21.17 -19.61
N HIS A 74 -5.51 -21.60 -20.34
CA HIS A 74 -6.72 -22.20 -19.79
C HIS A 74 -6.47 -23.62 -19.30
#